data_AF-A0A3B4AX14-F1
#
_entry.id   AF-A0A3B4AX14-F1
#
_cell.length_a   1.000
_cell.length_b   1.000
_cell.length_c   1.000
_cell.angle_alpha   90.00
_cell.angle_beta   90.00
_cell.angle_gamma   90.00
#
_symmetry.space_group_name_H-M   'P 1'
#
loop_
_entity.id
_entity.type
_entity.pdbx_description
1 polymer ?
#
loop_
_entity_poly.entity_id
_entity_poly.type
_entity_poly.pdbx_seq_one_letter_code
_entity_poly.pdbx_strand_id
1 'polypeptide(L)'
;MGNQLDRITHLNYSELPTGDPSGLEKDELRVGVAYFFSDEEEEVEERTPSDCGFKEQEDGDEEDRGPFTVSEVEYSAFCCQECIFSKLHEHEDLNVYTVKSLLTMCKPGDLLELVGTAQAPHWVIYEQDDRVIHLHKGEIRKDSLLELSNGRHGRIVNNRYRYRPLPADLVMQNAVGHVGLSTEDICWTNSESFAAWCRFGKREFKAGGEAHSAEHQYFLKVHLSGSGVHTLVFRSLEDMIRERRRVDACGILKELSLVNGGKE
;
A
#
# COMPACT_ATOMS: atom_id res chain seq x y z
N MET A 1 50.69 12.56 -65.82
CA MET A 1 50.64 13.10 -64.44
C MET A 1 49.18 13.05 -64.02
N GLY A 2 48.69 12.36 -63.00
CA GLY A 2 49.20 11.44 -61.99
C GLY A 2 47.95 10.98 -61.22
N ASN A 3 47.87 9.68 -60.90
CA ASN A 3 46.82 9.13 -60.03
C ASN A 3 46.89 9.76 -58.63
N GLN A 4 45.73 9.96 -57.98
CA GLN A 4 45.64 9.78 -56.53
C GLN A 4 44.21 9.37 -56.11
N LEU A 5 44.11 8.09 -55.74
CA LEU A 5 43.10 7.55 -54.83
C LEU A 5 43.22 8.28 -53.49
N ASP A 6 42.10 8.67 -52.87
CA ASP A 6 41.83 8.30 -51.48
C ASP A 6 40.43 8.73 -51.01
N ARG A 7 39.84 7.84 -50.21
CA ARG A 7 38.59 7.96 -49.41
C ARG A 7 37.34 7.26 -49.97
N ILE A 8 37.46 5.93 -50.04
CA ILE A 8 36.39 5.03 -49.58
C ILE A 8 36.27 5.25 -48.07
N THR A 9 35.27 6.01 -47.63
CA THR A 9 34.89 6.09 -46.22
C THR A 9 33.40 6.43 -46.08
N HIS A 10 32.65 5.43 -45.62
CA HIS A 10 31.35 5.52 -44.94
C HIS A 10 30.10 5.68 -45.81
N LEU A 11 29.67 4.58 -46.42
CA LEU A 11 28.24 4.34 -46.65
C LEU A 11 27.53 4.23 -45.29
N ASN A 12 26.57 5.12 -45.09
CA ASN A 12 25.81 5.31 -43.87
C ASN A 12 24.68 4.26 -43.79
N TYR A 13 24.80 3.30 -42.86
CA TYR A 13 23.82 2.25 -42.58
C TYR A 13 22.65 2.77 -41.71
N SER A 14 22.02 3.89 -42.11
CA SER A 14 20.96 4.53 -41.31
C SER A 14 19.55 4.46 -41.93
N GLU A 15 19.36 3.73 -43.04
CA GLU A 15 18.07 3.64 -43.72
C GLU A 15 17.63 2.20 -44.01
N LEU A 16 17.79 1.31 -43.03
CA LEU A 16 17.10 0.04 -43.02
C LEU A 16 16.02 0.07 -41.93
N PRO A 17 14.73 -0.13 -42.27
CA PRO A 17 13.68 -0.36 -41.29
C PRO A 17 13.96 -1.70 -40.59
N THR A 18 14.66 -1.65 -39.46
CA THR A 18 14.80 -2.82 -38.60
C THR A 18 13.50 -3.00 -37.85
N GLY A 19 12.69 -3.96 -38.31
CA GLY A 19 11.51 -4.43 -37.60
C GLY A 19 11.85 -4.84 -36.17
N ASP A 20 10.87 -4.68 -35.29
CA ASP A 20 10.98 -4.98 -33.86
C ASP A 20 11.28 -6.48 -33.65
N PRO A 21 12.40 -6.85 -32.98
CA PRO A 21 12.73 -8.24 -32.68
C PRO A 21 11.91 -8.83 -31.52
N SER A 22 10.88 -8.12 -31.03
CA SER A 22 10.12 -8.51 -29.84
C SER A 22 9.18 -9.70 -29.99
N GLY A 23 8.93 -10.23 -31.21
CA GLY A 23 8.17 -11.47 -31.38
C GLY A 23 6.79 -11.47 -30.70
N LEU A 24 6.20 -10.30 -30.49
CA LEU A 24 4.86 -10.14 -29.92
C LEU A 24 3.84 -10.36 -31.03
N GLU A 25 3.61 -11.63 -31.38
CA GLU A 25 2.34 -12.00 -31.99
C GLU A 25 1.23 -11.57 -31.02
N LYS A 26 0.27 -10.81 -31.56
CA LYS A 26 -0.94 -10.40 -30.85
C LYS A 26 -1.66 -11.67 -30.38
N ASP A 27 -1.56 -11.96 -29.09
CA ASP A 27 -2.29 -13.07 -28.50
C ASP A 27 -3.79 -12.71 -28.59
N GLU A 28 -4.46 -13.42 -29.49
CA GLU A 28 -5.89 -13.28 -29.75
C GLU A 28 -6.66 -13.50 -28.45
N LEU A 29 -7.64 -12.64 -28.20
CA LEU A 29 -8.52 -12.66 -27.04
C LEU A 29 -9.20 -14.04 -26.90
N ARG A 30 -8.64 -14.90 -26.06
CA ARG A 30 -9.25 -16.19 -25.69
C ARG A 30 -10.37 -15.93 -24.69
N VAL A 31 -11.60 -15.82 -25.20
CA VAL A 31 -12.82 -15.75 -24.39
C VAL A 31 -13.06 -17.14 -23.76
N GLY A 32 -12.85 -17.26 -22.46
CA GLY A 32 -13.19 -18.45 -21.69
C GLY A 32 -14.67 -18.44 -21.28
N VAL A 33 -15.38 -19.54 -21.53
CA VAL A 33 -16.75 -19.77 -21.06
C VAL A 33 -16.68 -20.63 -19.80
N ALA A 34 -17.20 -20.14 -18.68
CA ALA A 34 -17.36 -20.92 -17.45
C ALA A 34 -18.82 -21.41 -17.32
N TYR A 35 -19.00 -22.69 -17.04
CA TYR A 35 -20.29 -23.29 -16.72
C TYR A 35 -20.54 -23.19 -15.21
N PHE A 36 -21.64 -22.56 -14.82
CA PHE A 36 -22.10 -22.52 -13.43
C PHE A 36 -23.00 -23.74 -13.19
N PHE A 37 -22.64 -24.56 -12.20
CA PHE A 37 -23.55 -25.58 -11.65
C PHE A 37 -24.30 -24.93 -10.48
N SER A 38 -25.58 -24.63 -10.70
CA SER A 38 -26.53 -24.43 -9.61
C SER A 38 -26.96 -25.81 -9.13
N ASP A 39 -26.69 -26.11 -7.86
CA ASP A 39 -27.46 -27.11 -7.13
C ASP A 39 -28.26 -26.33 -6.08
N GLU A 40 -29.57 -26.34 -6.28
CA GLU A 40 -30.59 -25.86 -5.35
C GLU A 40 -30.90 -26.97 -4.32
N GLU A 41 -31.62 -26.59 -3.26
CA GLU A 41 -32.26 -27.40 -2.20
C GLU A 41 -31.47 -27.49 -0.87
N GLU A 42 -31.80 -26.63 0.12
CA GLU A 42 -32.76 -26.85 1.26
C GLU A 42 -32.08 -27.61 2.43
N GLU A 43 -32.19 -27.29 3.72
CA GLU A 43 -33.31 -26.86 4.56
C GLU A 43 -32.86 -26.01 5.77
N VAL A 44 -33.85 -25.35 6.38
CA VAL A 44 -33.82 -24.50 7.57
C VAL A 44 -33.93 -25.34 8.86
N GLU A 45 -33.15 -25.06 9.90
CA GLU A 45 -33.60 -25.28 11.29
C GLU A 45 -33.24 -24.10 12.21
N GLU A 46 -34.29 -23.44 12.70
CA GLU A 46 -34.30 -22.62 13.93
C GLU A 46 -34.09 -23.51 15.16
N ARG A 47 -33.35 -23.03 16.17
CA ARG A 47 -33.73 -23.09 17.61
C ARG A 47 -32.74 -22.40 18.56
N THR A 48 -33.18 -21.20 18.99
CA THR A 48 -33.23 -20.65 20.37
C THR A 48 -31.97 -20.38 21.23
N PRO A 49 -32.00 -19.30 22.05
CA PRO A 49 -30.88 -18.78 22.83
C PRO A 49 -30.81 -19.37 24.25
N SER A 50 -29.60 -19.68 24.72
CA SER A 50 -29.22 -20.01 26.10
C SER A 50 -27.69 -20.11 26.12
N ASP A 51 -26.92 -19.67 27.09
CA ASP A 51 -27.18 -19.16 28.43
C ASP A 51 -25.92 -18.37 28.81
N CYS A 52 -26.09 -17.30 29.58
CA CYS A 52 -25.02 -16.53 30.18
C CYS A 52 -24.21 -17.40 31.14
N GLY A 53 -23.02 -17.83 30.70
CA GLY A 53 -22.03 -18.51 31.52
C GLY A 53 -20.73 -17.73 31.54
N PHE A 54 -20.56 -16.85 32.53
CA PHE A 54 -19.25 -16.36 32.94
C PHE A 54 -18.38 -17.56 33.30
N LYS A 55 -17.39 -17.87 32.45
CA LYS A 55 -16.22 -18.65 32.85
C LYS A 55 -15.02 -17.73 32.75
N GLU A 56 -14.62 -17.22 33.91
CA GLU A 56 -13.22 -16.86 34.17
C GLU A 56 -12.40 -18.15 34.01
N GLN A 57 -11.51 -18.18 33.03
CA GLN A 57 -10.50 -19.22 32.89
C GLN A 57 -9.28 -18.60 32.18
N GLU A 58 -8.32 -18.14 32.99
CA GLU A 58 -7.00 -18.76 33.20
C GLU A 58 -5.98 -18.24 32.19
N ASP A 59 -5.00 -17.51 32.73
CA ASP A 59 -3.75 -17.13 32.08
C ASP A 59 -3.10 -18.37 31.42
N GLY A 60 -3.20 -18.44 30.10
CA GLY A 60 -2.52 -19.41 29.26
C GLY A 60 -1.90 -18.68 28.08
N ASP A 61 -0.62 -18.94 27.83
CA ASP A 61 0.16 -18.39 26.72
C ASP A 61 -0.48 -18.71 25.35
N GLU A 62 -1.41 -17.88 24.90
CA GLU A 62 -2.04 -17.94 23.57
C GLU A 62 -1.28 -17.11 22.52
N GLU A 63 0.05 -17.02 22.62
CA GLU A 63 0.87 -16.17 21.73
C GLU A 63 1.09 -16.74 20.30
N ASP A 64 0.49 -17.88 19.97
CA ASP A 64 0.63 -18.55 18.66
C ASP A 64 -0.72 -18.80 17.96
N ARG A 65 -1.68 -17.88 18.12
CA ARG A 65 -2.84 -17.88 17.22
C ARG A 65 -2.38 -17.37 15.85
N GLY A 66 -2.66 -18.15 14.80
CA GLY A 66 -2.35 -17.84 13.40
C GLY A 66 -2.92 -16.50 12.91
N PRO A 67 -2.78 -16.17 11.62
CA PRO A 67 -3.28 -14.90 11.08
C PRO A 67 -4.75 -14.66 11.48
N PHE A 68 -5.06 -13.43 11.86
CA PHE A 68 -6.43 -13.03 12.16
C PHE A 68 -6.80 -11.74 11.43
N THR A 69 -8.10 -11.54 11.22
CA THR A 69 -8.65 -10.36 10.54
C THR A 69 -9.02 -9.30 11.56
N VAL A 70 -8.73 -8.03 11.24
CA VAL A 70 -9.16 -6.87 12.05
C VAL A 70 -10.26 -6.16 11.27
N SER A 71 -11.34 -5.75 11.97
CA SER A 71 -12.37 -4.88 11.39
C SER A 71 -11.77 -3.51 11.13
N GLU A 72 -11.48 -3.20 9.87
CA GLU A 72 -10.86 -1.95 9.44
C GLU A 72 -11.71 -1.27 8.36
N VAL A 73 -11.50 0.03 8.19
CA VAL A 73 -12.09 0.75 7.05
C VAL A 73 -11.37 0.34 5.77
N GLU A 74 -12.17 0.12 4.73
CA GLU A 74 -11.73 -0.27 3.41
C GLU A 74 -11.62 0.93 2.47
N TYR A 75 -10.61 0.92 1.60
CA TYR A 75 -10.31 2.03 0.71
C TYR A 75 -9.91 1.58 -0.68
N SER A 76 -10.20 2.43 -1.66
CA SER A 76 -9.53 2.40 -2.95
C SER A 76 -9.22 3.83 -3.36
N ALA A 77 -8.00 4.08 -3.83
CA ALA A 77 -7.61 5.39 -4.30
C ALA A 77 -7.21 5.37 -5.76
N PHE A 78 -7.56 6.45 -6.45
CA PHE A 78 -7.32 6.61 -7.88
C PHE A 78 -6.59 7.92 -8.14
N CYS A 79 -5.66 7.90 -9.09
CA CYS A 79 -5.14 9.09 -9.73
C CYS A 79 -5.75 9.17 -11.13
N CYS A 80 -6.55 10.19 -11.39
CA CYS A 80 -7.39 10.28 -12.60
C CYS A 80 -8.26 9.01 -12.75
N GLN A 81 -7.91 8.09 -13.66
CA GLN A 81 -8.63 6.83 -13.91
C GLN A 81 -7.87 5.59 -13.40
N GLU A 82 -6.64 5.74 -12.93
CA GLU A 82 -5.79 4.62 -12.52
C GLU A 82 -5.92 4.35 -11.02
N CYS A 83 -6.16 3.11 -10.63
CA CYS A 83 -6.14 2.72 -9.22
C CYS A 83 -4.69 2.69 -8.72
N ILE A 84 -4.36 3.56 -7.79
CA ILE A 84 -3.01 3.72 -7.24
C ILE A 84 -2.84 3.07 -5.86
N PHE A 85 -3.94 2.82 -5.15
CA PHE A 85 -3.96 2.21 -3.83
C PHE A 85 -5.24 1.40 -3.65
N SER A 86 -5.15 0.24 -3.03
CA SER A 86 -6.32 -0.57 -2.69
C SER A 86 -6.11 -1.19 -1.30
N LYS A 87 -7.20 -1.30 -0.54
CA LYS A 87 -7.39 -1.97 0.74
C LYS A 87 -8.82 -2.45 0.82
N LEU A 88 -9.06 -3.62 0.22
CA LEU A 88 -10.38 -4.23 0.11
C LEU A 88 -10.26 -5.70 0.50
N HIS A 89 -11.10 -6.19 1.41
CA HIS A 89 -11.05 -7.58 1.87
C HIS A 89 -11.39 -8.57 0.75
N GLU A 90 -12.17 -8.14 -0.24
CA GLU A 90 -12.55 -8.97 -1.40
C GLU A 90 -11.37 -9.29 -2.34
N HIS A 91 -10.31 -8.48 -2.31
CA HIS A 91 -9.23 -8.56 -3.30
C HIS A 91 -7.82 -8.71 -2.70
N GLU A 92 -7.67 -8.48 -1.41
CA GLU A 92 -6.37 -8.48 -0.76
C GLU A 92 -6.38 -9.21 0.57
N ASP A 93 -5.24 -9.83 0.90
CA ASP A 93 -5.03 -10.42 2.21
C ASP A 93 -4.83 -9.30 3.25
N LEU A 94 -5.84 -9.10 4.09
CA LEU A 94 -5.80 -8.14 5.19
C LEU A 94 -5.39 -8.77 6.53
N ASN A 95 -4.97 -10.04 6.53
CA ASN A 95 -4.51 -10.73 7.73
C ASN A 95 -3.39 -9.96 8.42
N VAL A 96 -3.49 -9.89 9.75
CA VAL A 96 -2.41 -9.37 10.59
C VAL A 96 -1.74 -10.53 11.33
N TYR A 97 -0.45 -10.34 11.59
CA TYR A 97 0.45 -11.32 12.16
C TYR A 97 1.11 -10.74 13.41
N THR A 98 1.47 -11.62 14.34
CA THR A 98 2.34 -11.26 15.45
C THR A 98 3.69 -10.80 14.91
N VAL A 99 4.41 -9.97 15.65
CA VAL A 99 5.74 -9.52 15.24
C VAL A 99 6.71 -10.69 15.08
N LYS A 100 6.64 -11.69 15.96
CA LYS A 100 7.43 -12.92 15.88
C LYS A 100 7.23 -13.60 14.52
N SER A 101 5.99 -13.74 14.08
CA SER A 101 5.68 -14.31 12.76
C SER A 101 6.12 -13.40 11.60
N LEU A 102 6.00 -12.07 11.73
CA LEU A 102 6.52 -11.16 10.71
C LEU A 102 8.03 -11.31 10.53
N LEU A 103 8.79 -11.41 11.62
CA LEU A 103 10.25 -11.54 11.58
C LEU A 103 10.73 -12.77 10.79
N THR A 104 9.94 -13.85 10.74
CA THR A 104 10.30 -15.05 9.96
C THR A 104 9.95 -14.95 8.48
N MET A 105 9.02 -14.04 8.12
CA MET A 105 8.52 -13.87 6.74
C MET A 105 9.20 -12.71 6.00
N CYS A 106 9.63 -11.68 6.72
CA CYS A 106 10.14 -10.44 6.13
C CYS A 106 11.48 -10.63 5.43
N LYS A 107 11.66 -9.87 4.36
CA LYS A 107 12.92 -9.72 3.62
C LYS A 107 13.38 -8.26 3.67
N PRO A 108 14.69 -7.99 3.60
CA PRO A 108 15.20 -6.62 3.51
C PRO A 108 14.50 -5.83 2.40
N GLY A 109 14.00 -4.64 2.73
CA GLY A 109 13.26 -3.76 1.82
C GLY A 109 11.74 -4.00 1.79
N ASP A 110 11.22 -4.99 2.53
CA ASP A 110 9.77 -5.15 2.71
C ASP A 110 9.17 -3.99 3.49
N LEU A 111 7.98 -3.54 3.07
CA LEU A 111 7.20 -2.58 3.83
C LEU A 111 6.27 -3.32 4.79
N LEU A 112 6.26 -2.87 6.04
CA LEU A 112 5.34 -3.37 7.06
C LEU A 112 4.41 -2.25 7.50
N GLU A 113 3.15 -2.62 7.73
CA GLU A 113 2.14 -1.78 8.35
C GLU A 113 1.82 -2.35 9.72
N LEU A 114 2.13 -1.59 10.76
CA LEU A 114 1.73 -1.89 12.14
C LEU A 114 0.35 -1.28 12.39
N VAL A 115 -0.61 -2.15 12.66
CA VAL A 115 -2.02 -1.79 12.82
C VAL A 115 -2.31 -1.60 14.33
N GLY A 116 -3.07 -0.57 14.66
CA GLY A 116 -3.50 -0.30 16.03
C GLY A 116 -4.95 0.17 16.07
N THR A 117 -5.64 -0.09 17.18
CA THR A 117 -6.99 0.44 17.41
C THR A 117 -6.93 1.95 17.65
N ALA A 118 -7.84 2.69 17.02
CA ALA A 118 -7.96 4.16 17.16
C ALA A 118 -6.65 4.94 16.90
N GLN A 119 -5.78 4.43 16.01
CA GLN A 119 -4.55 5.07 15.60
C GLN A 119 -4.32 4.84 14.11
N ALA A 120 -3.76 5.85 13.43
CA ALA A 120 -3.35 5.68 12.04
C ALA A 120 -2.25 4.59 11.97
N PRO A 121 -2.31 3.68 10.98
CA PRO A 121 -1.30 2.65 10.83
C PRO A 121 0.11 3.25 10.70
N HIS A 122 1.07 2.59 11.33
CA HIS A 122 2.46 3.03 11.32
C HIS A 122 3.27 2.18 10.35
N TRP A 123 3.88 2.82 9.36
CA TRP A 123 4.59 2.15 8.28
C TRP A 123 6.09 2.12 8.54
N VAL A 124 6.74 1.00 8.25
CA VAL A 124 8.18 0.81 8.42
C VAL A 124 8.78 0.03 7.25
N ILE A 125 10.09 0.19 7.04
CA ILE A 125 10.85 -0.63 6.09
C ILE A 125 11.67 -1.64 6.90
N TYR A 126 11.55 -2.92 6.57
CA TYR A 126 12.34 -3.98 7.20
C TYR A 126 13.78 -3.95 6.69
N GLU A 127 14.75 -3.89 7.61
CA GLU A 127 16.18 -3.98 7.31
C GLU A 127 16.62 -5.44 7.42
N GLN A 128 16.87 -5.92 8.64
CA GLN A 128 17.33 -7.29 8.94
C GLN A 128 17.31 -7.49 10.45
N ASP A 129 17.20 -8.73 10.94
CA ASP A 129 17.45 -9.10 12.35
C ASP A 129 16.72 -8.20 13.36
N ASP A 130 15.39 -8.09 13.19
CA ASP A 130 14.51 -7.24 14.02
C ASP A 130 14.71 -5.72 13.87
N ARG A 131 15.57 -5.27 12.94
CA ARG A 131 15.74 -3.84 12.68
C ARG A 131 14.81 -3.33 11.60
N VAL A 132 14.24 -2.16 11.86
CA VAL A 132 13.39 -1.45 10.90
C VAL A 132 13.78 0.02 10.81
N ILE A 133 13.52 0.62 9.65
CA ILE A 133 13.75 2.04 9.37
C ILE A 133 12.39 2.71 9.19
N HIS A 134 12.18 3.84 9.85
CA HIS A 134 10.91 4.56 9.74
C HIS A 134 11.03 6.03 10.14
N LEU A 135 10.06 6.82 9.68
CA LEU A 135 9.86 8.19 10.16
C LEU A 135 8.98 8.16 11.42
N HIS A 136 9.48 8.68 12.54
CA HIS A 136 8.72 8.80 13.78
C HIS A 136 9.01 10.13 14.46
N LYS A 137 7.94 10.85 14.83
CA LYS A 137 8.02 12.15 15.51
C LYS A 137 8.99 13.14 14.81
N GLY A 138 9.02 13.12 13.48
CA GLY A 138 9.84 14.02 12.68
C GLY A 138 11.30 13.58 12.48
N GLU A 139 11.68 12.38 12.91
CA GLU A 139 13.02 11.83 12.71
C GLU A 139 12.97 10.50 11.95
N ILE A 140 13.88 10.31 11.01
CA ILE A 140 14.09 9.01 10.36
C ILE A 140 15.10 8.22 11.18
N ARG A 141 14.65 7.12 11.78
CA ARG A 141 15.44 6.35 12.75
C ARG A 141 15.41 4.86 12.47
N LYS A 142 16.36 4.15 13.10
CA LYS A 142 16.41 2.69 13.15
C LYS A 142 16.03 2.21 14.53
N ASP A 143 15.02 1.36 14.62
CA ASP A 143 14.51 0.79 15.87
C ASP A 143 14.31 -0.73 15.75
N SER A 144 14.14 -1.39 16.90
CA SER A 144 13.68 -2.77 16.99
C SER A 144 12.19 -2.85 16.61
N LEU A 145 11.81 -3.78 15.74
CA LEU A 145 10.42 -4.02 15.38
C LEU A 145 9.62 -4.53 16.58
N LEU A 146 10.20 -5.42 17.39
CA LEU A 146 9.61 -5.90 18.64
C LEU A 146 9.27 -4.75 19.59
N GLU A 147 10.24 -3.87 19.87
CA GLU A 147 10.03 -2.72 20.76
C GLU A 147 9.02 -1.71 20.16
N LEU A 148 9.18 -1.37 18.88
CA LEU A 148 8.33 -0.41 18.18
C LEU A 148 6.87 -0.85 18.09
N SER A 149 6.65 -2.16 17.95
CA SER A 149 5.31 -2.72 17.85
C SER A 149 4.49 -2.43 19.10
N ASN A 150 5.13 -2.48 20.28
CA ASN A 150 4.48 -2.36 21.58
C ASN A 150 3.22 -3.26 21.69
N GLY A 151 3.35 -4.52 21.27
CA GLY A 151 2.25 -5.50 21.25
C GLY A 151 1.28 -5.37 20.06
N ARG A 152 1.50 -4.40 19.16
CA ARG A 152 0.72 -4.29 17.92
C ARG A 152 1.08 -5.41 16.95
N HIS A 153 0.07 -5.81 16.19
CA HIS A 153 0.21 -6.72 15.08
C HIS A 153 0.50 -5.92 13.80
N GLY A 154 0.98 -6.61 12.77
CA GLY A 154 1.23 -5.97 11.49
C GLY A 154 1.14 -6.92 10.32
N ARG A 155 1.42 -6.40 9.14
CA ARG A 155 1.39 -7.15 7.89
C ARG A 155 2.36 -6.57 6.88
N ILE A 156 2.78 -7.40 5.92
CA ILE A 156 3.60 -6.97 4.78
C ILE A 156 2.71 -6.27 3.76
N VAL A 157 3.01 -5.02 3.45
CA VAL A 157 2.19 -4.12 2.60
C VAL A 157 2.88 -3.72 1.29
N ASN A 158 3.76 -4.58 0.80
CA ASN A 158 4.54 -4.39 -0.41
C ASN A 158 3.74 -3.96 -1.65
N ASN A 159 2.46 -4.36 -1.74
CA ASN A 159 1.62 -4.15 -2.91
C ASN A 159 0.42 -3.23 -2.65
N ARG A 160 0.37 -2.54 -1.49
CA ARG A 160 -0.69 -1.58 -1.14
C ARG A 160 -0.85 -0.49 -2.20
N TYR A 161 0.29 0.01 -2.69
CA TYR A 161 0.34 0.95 -3.81
C TYR A 161 0.64 0.21 -5.12
N ARG A 162 -0.07 0.57 -6.18
CA ARG A 162 0.02 -0.06 -7.51
C ARG A 162 1.02 0.64 -8.43
N TYR A 163 2.15 1.04 -7.87
CA TYR A 163 3.28 1.56 -8.64
C TYR A 163 4.33 0.47 -8.86
N ARG A 164 5.15 0.63 -9.91
CA ARG A 164 6.30 -0.27 -10.13
C ARG A 164 7.29 -0.11 -8.96
N PRO A 165 7.58 -1.19 -8.19
CA PRO A 165 8.52 -1.11 -7.09
C PRO A 165 9.97 -1.04 -7.59
N LEU A 166 10.83 -0.40 -6.80
CA LEU A 166 12.27 -0.43 -6.94
C LEU A 166 12.81 -1.80 -6.47
N PRO A 167 13.99 -2.23 -6.96
CA PRO A 167 14.72 -3.37 -6.39
C PRO A 167 14.99 -3.18 -4.90
N ALA A 168 14.96 -4.27 -4.13
CA ALA A 168 15.14 -4.25 -2.67
C ALA A 168 16.40 -3.48 -2.23
N ASP A 169 17.51 -3.65 -2.94
CA ASP A 169 18.75 -2.93 -2.65
C ASP A 169 18.60 -1.41 -2.75
N LEU A 170 17.85 -0.91 -3.74
CA LEU A 170 17.58 0.53 -3.87
C LEU A 170 16.60 1.01 -2.81
N VAL A 171 15.61 0.20 -2.43
CA VAL A 171 14.70 0.53 -1.31
C VAL A 171 15.51 0.70 -0.02
N MET A 172 16.43 -0.22 0.24
CA MET A 172 17.31 -0.17 1.40
C MET A 172 18.29 0.99 1.34
N GLN A 173 18.90 1.28 0.19
CA GLN A 173 19.76 2.45 0.02
C GLN A 173 19.00 3.76 0.29
N ASN A 174 17.77 3.88 -0.23
CA ASN A 174 16.91 5.03 0.05
C ASN A 174 16.63 5.17 1.55
N ALA A 175 16.24 4.08 2.21
CA ALA A 175 15.90 4.12 3.63
C ALA A 175 17.11 4.42 4.52
N VAL A 176 18.22 3.69 4.33
CA VAL A 176 19.46 3.84 5.11
C VAL A 176 20.09 5.22 4.90
N GLY A 177 20.07 5.75 3.68
CA GLY A 177 20.68 7.04 3.34
C GLY A 177 20.03 8.25 4.01
N HIS A 178 18.84 8.10 4.59
CA HIS A 178 18.11 9.19 5.26
C HIS A 178 18.04 9.02 6.78
N VAL A 179 18.65 7.98 7.35
CA VAL A 179 18.68 7.77 8.81
C VAL A 179 19.43 8.92 9.48
N GLY A 180 18.84 9.46 10.56
CA GLY A 180 19.36 10.57 11.33
C GLY A 180 18.88 11.95 10.86
N LEU A 181 18.14 12.04 9.76
CA LEU A 181 17.54 13.29 9.31
C LEU A 181 16.30 13.63 10.17
N SER A 182 16.15 14.92 10.47
CA SER A 182 15.10 15.47 11.32
C SER A 182 14.11 16.33 10.53
N THR A 183 13.08 16.86 11.20
CA THR A 183 11.99 17.65 10.57
C THR A 183 12.48 18.78 9.67
N GLU A 184 13.63 19.39 9.98
CA GLU A 184 14.21 20.48 9.19
C GLU A 184 14.82 20.01 7.86
N ASP A 185 15.18 18.73 7.77
CA ASP A 185 15.93 18.12 6.66
C ASP A 185 15.07 17.18 5.79
N ILE A 186 13.87 16.84 6.25
CA ILE A 186 12.98 15.89 5.58
C ILE A 186 11.77 16.56 4.93
N CYS A 187 11.24 15.90 3.89
CA CYS A 187 10.07 16.37 3.14
C CYS A 187 8.87 15.41 3.26
N TRP A 188 8.90 14.45 4.17
CA TRP A 188 7.78 13.53 4.41
C TRP A 188 7.08 13.90 5.71
N THR A 189 5.75 13.94 5.70
CA THR A 189 4.93 14.34 6.84
C THR A 189 4.46 13.16 7.69
N ASN A 190 4.63 11.93 7.21
CA ASN A 190 4.18 10.73 7.89
C ASN A 190 4.99 9.49 7.45
N SER A 191 4.92 8.42 8.25
CA SER A 191 5.70 7.20 8.04
C SER A 191 5.37 6.47 6.75
N GLU A 192 4.11 6.51 6.32
CA GLU A 192 3.66 5.88 5.08
C GLU A 192 4.24 6.56 3.85
N SER A 193 4.19 7.90 3.77
CA SER A 193 4.77 8.64 2.66
C SER A 193 6.27 8.38 2.52
N PHE A 194 7.01 8.32 3.64
CA PHE A 194 8.44 7.98 3.62
C PHE A 194 8.69 6.55 3.12
N ALA A 195 7.98 5.57 3.68
CA ALA A 195 8.11 4.16 3.32
C ALA A 195 7.75 3.90 1.85
N ALA A 196 6.62 4.46 1.40
CA ALA A 196 6.18 4.36 0.02
C ALA A 196 7.16 5.06 -0.93
N TRP A 197 7.72 6.21 -0.57
CA TRP A 197 8.77 6.84 -1.36
C TRP A 197 10.01 5.95 -1.49
N CYS A 198 10.47 5.33 -0.40
CA CYS A 198 11.63 4.44 -0.44
C CYS A 198 11.39 3.28 -1.41
N ARG A 199 10.17 2.72 -1.44
CA ARG A 199 9.80 1.59 -2.29
C ARG A 199 9.56 1.94 -3.75
N PHE A 200 8.95 3.09 -4.04
CA PHE A 200 8.46 3.41 -5.39
C PHE A 200 9.20 4.58 -6.06
N GLY A 201 9.97 5.38 -5.32
CA GLY A 201 10.74 6.52 -5.85
C GLY A 201 9.92 7.69 -6.39
N LYS A 202 8.59 7.67 -6.17
CA LYS A 202 7.63 8.64 -6.70
C LYS A 202 7.66 9.97 -5.94
N ARG A 203 7.83 11.09 -6.65
CA ARG A 203 8.00 12.43 -6.04
C ARG A 203 6.76 12.92 -5.32
N GLU A 204 5.60 12.41 -5.69
CA GLU A 204 4.27 12.70 -5.16
C GLU A 204 4.15 12.31 -3.67
N PHE A 205 4.98 11.40 -3.18
CA PHE A 205 5.07 11.08 -1.75
C PHE A 205 5.83 12.13 -0.93
N LYS A 206 6.58 13.03 -1.57
CA LYS A 206 7.28 14.14 -0.90
C LYS A 206 6.37 15.35 -0.84
N ALA A 207 6.29 16.01 0.31
CA ALA A 207 5.56 17.25 0.49
C ALA A 207 6.06 18.31 -0.51
N GLY A 208 5.14 18.90 -1.26
CA GLY A 208 5.45 19.86 -2.33
C GLY A 208 6.21 19.27 -3.53
N GLY A 209 6.40 17.95 -3.59
CA GLY A 209 7.13 17.27 -4.67
C GLY A 209 6.33 17.08 -5.96
N GLU A 210 5.01 17.24 -5.88
CA GLU A 210 4.06 16.99 -6.96
C GLU A 210 3.97 18.17 -7.95
N ALA A 211 4.01 17.86 -9.25
CA ALA A 211 3.81 18.84 -10.30
C ALA A 211 2.31 19.10 -10.48
N HIS A 212 1.86 20.30 -10.15
CA HIS A 212 0.44 20.64 -10.17
C HIS A 212 -0.01 20.85 -11.63
N SER A 213 -0.82 19.93 -12.14
CA SER A 213 -1.62 20.11 -13.36
C SER A 213 -3.09 20.19 -12.99
N ALA A 214 -3.86 21.06 -13.66
CA ALA A 214 -5.29 21.21 -13.39
C ALA A 214 -6.10 19.93 -13.63
N GLU A 215 -5.56 18.99 -14.42
CA GLU A 215 -6.17 17.70 -14.74
C GLU A 215 -5.79 16.58 -13.77
N HIS A 216 -4.75 16.76 -12.94
CA HIS A 216 -4.32 15.74 -11.97
C HIS A 216 -5.18 15.84 -10.70
N GLN A 217 -6.02 14.83 -10.47
CA GLN A 217 -6.85 14.73 -9.27
C GLN A 217 -6.77 13.34 -8.68
N TYR A 218 -6.80 13.28 -7.35
CA TYR A 218 -6.90 12.04 -6.61
C TYR A 218 -8.31 11.83 -6.08
N PHE A 219 -8.79 10.59 -6.18
CA PHE A 219 -10.08 10.17 -5.69
C PHE A 219 -9.89 9.12 -4.62
N LEU A 220 -10.34 9.38 -3.39
CA LEU A 220 -10.39 8.40 -2.31
C LEU A 220 -11.81 7.87 -2.20
N LYS A 221 -12.00 6.58 -2.46
CA LYS A 221 -13.25 5.87 -2.19
C LYS A 221 -13.13 5.15 -0.85
N VAL A 222 -13.96 5.54 0.11
CA VAL A 222 -14.08 4.95 1.43
C VAL A 222 -15.29 4.01 1.42
N HIS A 223 -15.06 2.74 1.71
CA HIS A 223 -16.09 1.69 1.68
C HIS A 223 -16.58 1.41 3.09
N LEU A 224 -17.86 1.69 3.33
CA LEU A 224 -18.46 1.60 4.66
C LEU A 224 -19.45 0.43 4.71
N SER A 225 -19.35 -0.38 5.76
CA SER A 225 -20.27 -1.48 6.01
C SER A 225 -21.70 -0.93 6.19
N GLY A 226 -22.53 -1.08 5.15
CA GLY A 226 -23.96 -0.75 5.17
C GLY A 226 -24.36 0.64 4.66
N SER A 227 -23.43 1.58 4.40
CA SER A 227 -23.78 2.93 3.91
C SER A 227 -23.23 3.28 2.51
N GLY A 228 -22.68 2.30 1.81
CA GLY A 228 -22.17 2.46 0.46
C GLY A 228 -20.76 3.05 0.39
N VAL A 229 -20.41 3.59 -0.78
CA VAL A 229 -19.06 4.09 -1.07
C VAL A 229 -19.05 5.62 -1.09
N HIS A 230 -18.27 6.23 -0.20
CA HIS A 230 -18.06 7.67 -0.17
C HIS A 230 -16.83 8.06 -0.98
N THR A 231 -16.97 9.00 -1.91
CA THR A 231 -15.85 9.47 -2.75
C THR A 231 -15.44 10.89 -2.35
N LEU A 232 -14.17 11.06 -2.02
CA LEU A 232 -13.53 12.36 -1.72
C LEU A 232 -12.52 12.70 -2.83
N VAL A 233 -12.37 13.98 -3.15
CA VAL A 233 -11.49 14.46 -4.23
C VAL A 233 -10.41 15.37 -3.67
N PHE A 234 -9.16 15.14 -4.07
CA PHE A 234 -7.98 15.87 -3.62
C PHE A 234 -7.15 16.36 -4.80
N ARG A 235 -6.40 17.44 -4.57
CA ARG A 235 -5.46 18.01 -5.55
C ARG A 235 -4.03 17.50 -5.39
N SER A 236 -3.74 16.76 -4.32
CA SER A 236 -2.43 16.20 -4.06
C SER A 236 -2.54 14.81 -3.43
N LEU A 237 -1.54 13.97 -3.69
CA LEU A 237 -1.45 12.65 -3.05
C LEU A 237 -1.29 12.78 -1.54
N GLU A 238 -0.57 13.81 -1.09
CA GLU A 238 -0.32 14.07 0.32
C GLU A 238 -1.62 14.33 1.10
N ASP A 239 -2.50 15.18 0.58
CA ASP A 239 -3.77 15.50 1.24
C ASP A 239 -4.68 14.27 1.33
N MET A 240 -4.69 13.45 0.28
CA MET A 240 -5.44 12.19 0.24
C MET A 240 -4.94 11.19 1.29
N ILE A 241 -3.62 11.00 1.39
CA ILE A 241 -3.00 10.13 2.41
C ILE A 241 -3.31 10.66 3.81
N ARG A 242 -3.22 11.98 4.01
CA ARG A 242 -3.51 12.62 5.31
C ARG A 242 -4.95 12.36 5.73
N GLU A 243 -5.91 12.50 4.82
CA GLU A 243 -7.32 12.26 5.12
C GLU A 243 -7.60 10.78 5.39
N ARG A 244 -7.06 9.84 4.60
CA ARG A 244 -7.20 8.41 4.87
C ARG A 244 -6.69 8.05 6.27
N ARG A 245 -5.49 8.54 6.62
CA ARG A 245 -4.90 8.31 7.96
C ARG A 245 -5.73 8.93 9.09
N ARG A 246 -6.40 10.08 8.84
CA ARG A 246 -7.34 10.68 9.80
C ARG A 246 -8.54 9.78 10.03
N VAL A 247 -9.13 9.24 8.95
CA VAL A 247 -10.27 8.30 9.03
C VAL A 247 -9.87 7.03 9.81
N ASP A 248 -8.69 6.47 9.52
CA ASP A 248 -8.15 5.31 10.24
C ASP A 248 -7.99 5.58 11.74
N ALA A 249 -7.49 6.76 12.12
CA ALA A 249 -7.28 7.11 13.52
C ALA A 249 -8.60 7.37 14.28
N CYS A 250 -9.57 8.01 13.63
CA CYS A 250 -10.82 8.39 14.29
C CYS A 250 -11.80 7.23 14.48
N GLY A 251 -11.70 6.15 13.68
CA GLY A 251 -12.59 4.98 13.76
C GLY A 251 -14.09 5.26 13.57
N ILE A 252 -14.47 6.52 13.34
CA ILE A 252 -15.84 7.02 13.35
C ILE A 252 -16.02 7.93 12.13
N LEU A 253 -16.81 7.45 11.18
CA LEU A 253 -17.31 8.19 10.02
C LEU A 253 -18.57 9.01 10.31
N LYS A 254 -18.87 9.31 11.58
CA LYS A 254 -20.01 10.19 11.91
C LYS A 254 -19.83 11.60 11.35
N GLU A 255 -18.61 12.04 11.08
CA GLU A 255 -18.39 13.35 10.46
C GLU A 255 -18.64 13.37 8.94
N LEU A 256 -18.37 12.29 8.21
CA LEU A 256 -18.65 12.25 6.76
C LEU A 256 -20.17 12.20 6.47
N SER A 257 -20.98 11.68 7.41
CA SER A 257 -22.44 11.81 7.34
C SER A 257 -22.97 13.22 7.59
N LEU A 258 -22.23 14.07 8.30
CA LEU A 258 -22.67 15.43 8.66
C LEU A 258 -22.40 16.46 7.55
N VAL A 259 -21.41 16.23 6.68
CA VAL A 259 -21.09 17.15 5.57
C VAL A 259 -22.11 17.05 4.43
N ASN A 260 -22.91 15.98 4.36
CA ASN A 260 -24.01 15.83 3.39
C ASN A 260 -25.35 16.48 3.81
N GLY A 261 -25.41 17.15 4.98
CA GLY A 261 -26.63 17.82 5.46
C GLY A 261 -26.78 19.30 5.06
N GLY A 262 -25.88 19.84 4.25
CA GLY A 262 -25.83 21.27 3.91
C GLY A 262 -26.32 21.59 2.49
N LYS A 263 -27.52 21.15 2.12
CA LYS A 263 -28.28 21.70 0.99
C LYS A 263 -29.77 21.63 1.30
N GLU A 264 -30.28 22.67 1.97
CA GLU A 264 -31.55 23.33 1.66
C GLU A 264 -31.42 24.83 1.96
#